data_AF-A0AAD7GYF1-F1
#
_entry.id   AF-A0AAD7GYF1-F1
#
_cell.length_a   1.000
_cell.length_b   1.000
_cell.length_c   1.000
_cell.angle_alpha   90.00
_cell.angle_beta   90.00
_cell.angle_gamma   90.00
#
_symmetry.space_group_name_H-M   'P 1'
#
loop_
_entity.id
_entity.type
_entity.pdbx_description
1 polymer ?
#
loop_
_entity_poly.entity_id
_entity_poly.type
_entity_poly.pdbx_seq_one_letter_code
_entity_poly.pdbx_strand_id
1 'polypeptide(L)'
;MFRKISRDVKIAAVSLYEHGQLPLKDILNCVGFSESTFYRVLYLWRTTGDVVRHHKNPGRSRLLHFDDIKYLLRLVRHSPDWFLDELLRLLKTNRFISVHYTTIHRKLERAGMSTKKLKVIAME
;
A
#
# COMPACT_ATOMS: atom_id res chain seq x y z
N MET A 1 20.75 -16.43 -6.40
CA MET A 1 19.40 -16.78 -6.89
C MET A 1 18.49 -17.02 -5.68
N PHE A 2 17.47 -16.18 -5.47
CA PHE A 2 16.56 -16.33 -4.33
C PHE A 2 15.55 -17.45 -4.63
N ARG A 3 15.57 -18.56 -3.89
CA ARG A 3 14.56 -19.62 -4.01
C ARG A 3 13.36 -19.27 -3.12
N LYS A 4 12.16 -19.25 -3.69
CA LYS A 4 10.92 -19.08 -2.94
C LYS A 4 10.63 -20.36 -2.16
N ILE A 5 10.78 -20.31 -0.84
CA ILE A 5 10.44 -21.44 0.05
C ILE A 5 8.92 -21.56 0.12
N SER A 6 8.39 -22.77 -0.12
CA SER A 6 6.95 -23.05 -0.04
C SER A 6 6.42 -22.80 1.38
N ARG A 7 5.11 -22.49 1.48
CA ARG A 7 4.42 -22.31 2.76
C ARG A 7 4.45 -23.60 3.58
N ASP A 8 4.16 -24.73 2.97
CA ASP A 8 4.03 -26.02 3.67
C ASP A 8 5.36 -26.46 4.27
N VAL A 9 6.44 -26.21 3.54
CA VAL A 9 7.83 -26.46 3.96
C VAL A 9 8.18 -25.66 5.22
N LYS A 10 7.69 -24.42 5.35
CA LYS A 10 7.85 -23.61 6.56
C LYS A 10 7.01 -24.14 7.73
N ILE A 11 5.77 -24.56 7.47
CA ILE A 11 4.87 -25.11 8.49
C ILE A 11 5.47 -26.40 9.06
N ALA A 12 5.92 -27.30 8.19
CA ALA A 12 6.56 -28.54 8.62
C ALA A 12 7.80 -28.29 9.49
N ALA A 13 8.67 -27.36 9.08
CA ALA A 13 9.86 -27.01 9.86
C ALA A 13 9.53 -26.44 11.25
N VAL A 14 8.53 -25.57 11.34
CA VAL A 14 8.08 -25.00 12.62
C VAL A 14 7.44 -26.06 13.49
N SER A 15 6.57 -26.90 12.93
CA SER A 15 5.89 -27.98 13.66
C SER A 15 6.89 -29.00 14.22
N LEU A 16 7.87 -29.42 13.43
CA LEU A 16 8.93 -30.34 13.88
C LEU A 16 9.74 -29.75 15.05
N TYR A 17 10.00 -28.45 15.02
CA TYR A 17 10.73 -27.75 16.07
C TYR A 17 9.90 -27.54 17.34
N GLU A 18 8.64 -27.11 17.24
CA GLU A 18 7.78 -26.88 18.41
C GLU A 18 7.42 -28.17 19.15
N HIS A 19 7.29 -29.29 18.43
CA HIS A 19 7.07 -30.60 19.03
C HIS A 19 8.34 -31.32 19.45
N GLY A 20 9.52 -30.70 19.31
CA GLY A 20 10.81 -31.27 19.70
C GLY A 20 11.17 -32.58 18.99
N GLN A 21 10.64 -32.81 17.79
CA GLN A 21 10.78 -34.09 17.07
C GLN A 21 12.18 -34.28 16.49
N LEU A 22 12.84 -33.18 16.11
CA LEU A 22 14.17 -33.18 15.53
C LEU A 22 14.98 -31.99 16.05
N PRO A 23 16.32 -32.11 16.18
CA PRO A 23 17.16 -30.99 16.50
C PRO A 23 17.20 -30.00 15.32
N LEU A 24 17.37 -28.72 15.62
CA LEU A 24 17.29 -27.64 14.63
C LEU A 24 18.21 -27.87 13.42
N LYS A 25 19.44 -28.34 13.63
CA LYS A 25 20.39 -28.60 12.52
C LYS A 25 19.84 -29.60 11.50
N ASP A 26 19.18 -30.66 11.96
CA ASP A 26 18.64 -31.69 11.06
C ASP A 26 17.45 -31.15 10.28
N ILE A 27 16.57 -30.38 10.95
CA ILE A 27 15.46 -29.69 10.28
C ILE A 27 16.00 -28.77 9.18
N LEU A 28 17.01 -27.95 9.46
CA LEU A 28 17.56 -27.02 8.46
C LEU A 28 18.23 -27.76 7.29
N ASN A 29 18.93 -28.87 7.56
CA ASN A 29 19.54 -29.71 6.53
C ASN A 29 18.48 -30.36 5.63
N CYS A 30 17.37 -30.85 6.18
CA CYS A 30 16.28 -31.46 5.42
C CYS A 30 15.51 -30.44 4.57
N VAL A 31 15.23 -29.27 5.15
CA VAL A 31 14.29 -28.30 4.59
C VAL A 31 14.99 -27.29 3.67
N GLY A 32 16.31 -27.11 3.83
CA GLY A 32 17.16 -26.40 2.87
C GLY A 32 17.07 -24.86 2.94
N PHE A 33 16.75 -24.29 4.11
CA PHE A 33 16.83 -22.83 4.32
C PHE A 33 17.65 -22.46 5.55
N SER A 34 18.16 -21.22 5.56
CA SER A 34 19.08 -20.75 6.60
C SER A 34 18.42 -20.64 7.97
N GLU A 35 19.24 -20.78 9.02
CA GLU A 35 18.83 -20.57 10.41
C GLU A 35 18.19 -19.18 10.64
N SER A 36 18.73 -18.14 10.00
CA SER A 36 18.14 -16.79 10.04
C SER A 36 16.74 -16.72 9.43
N THR A 37 16.47 -17.49 8.38
CA THR A 37 15.14 -17.59 7.77
C THR A 37 14.20 -18.35 8.69
N PHE A 38 14.69 -19.41 9.34
CA PHE A 38 13.94 -20.18 10.33
C PHE A 38 13.47 -19.30 11.48
N TYR A 39 14.35 -18.55 12.14
CA TYR A 39 13.95 -17.70 13.26
C TYR A 39 12.98 -16.59 12.86
N ARG A 40 13.12 -16.03 11.64
CA ARG A 40 12.13 -15.07 11.12
C ARG A 40 10.75 -15.71 10.94
N VAL A 41 10.69 -16.94 10.43
CA VAL A 41 9.45 -17.70 10.27
C VAL A 41 8.86 -18.07 11.64
N LEU A 42 9.69 -18.55 12.57
CA LEU A 42 9.27 -18.92 13.93
C LEU A 42 8.73 -17.71 14.70
N TYR A 43 9.39 -16.56 14.60
CA TYR A 43 8.90 -15.31 15.19
C TYR A 43 7.54 -14.91 14.62
N LEU A 44 7.36 -15.03 13.30
CA LEU A 44 6.10 -14.72 12.65
C LEU A 44 4.98 -15.69 13.09
N TRP A 45 5.30 -16.98 13.17
CA TRP A 45 4.38 -18.02 13.66
C TRP A 45 3.90 -17.71 15.07
N ARG A 46 4.83 -17.44 16.00
CA ARG A 46 4.51 -17.14 17.41
C ARG A 46 3.72 -15.84 17.58
N THR A 47 3.89 -14.87 16.69
CA THR A 47 3.22 -13.57 16.79
C THR A 47 1.89 -13.50 16.05
N THR A 48 1.71 -14.28 14.97
CA THR A 48 0.54 -14.15 14.08
C THR A 48 -0.22 -15.45 13.83
N GLY A 49 0.36 -16.61 14.18
CA GLY A 49 -0.18 -17.93 13.84
C GLY A 49 0.00 -18.33 12.37
N ASP A 50 0.79 -17.59 11.59
CA ASP A 50 1.08 -17.92 10.19
C ASP A 50 2.58 -17.82 9.89
N VAL A 51 3.02 -18.53 8.85
CA VAL A 51 4.42 -18.58 8.39
C VAL A 51 4.66 -17.64 7.19
N VAL A 52 3.61 -16.97 6.72
CA VAL A 52 3.64 -16.01 5.61
C VAL A 52 3.20 -14.64 6.09
N ARG A 53 3.98 -13.62 5.74
CA ARG A 53 3.64 -12.24 6.08
C ARG A 53 2.58 -11.73 5.12
N HIS A 54 1.38 -11.49 5.63
CA HIS A 54 0.34 -10.79 4.89
C HIS A 54 0.64 -9.30 4.93
N HIS A 55 0.94 -8.71 3.78
CA HIS A 55 1.18 -7.27 3.68
C HIS A 55 -0.15 -6.53 3.92
N LYS A 56 -0.39 -6.09 5.15
CA LYS A 56 -1.58 -5.28 5.52
C LYS A 56 -1.41 -3.77 5.29
N ASN A 57 -0.28 -3.33 4.74
CA ASN A 57 -0.01 -1.91 4.58
C ASN A 57 -0.25 -1.51 3.12
N PRO A 58 -1.45 -1.03 2.74
CA PRO A 58 -1.49 -0.03 1.70
C PRO A 58 -0.60 1.12 2.24
N GLY A 59 0.30 1.64 1.41
CA GLY A 59 1.22 2.69 1.84
C GLY A 59 0.49 3.88 2.48
N ARG A 60 1.26 4.84 3.04
CA ARG A 60 0.75 6.01 3.78
C ARG A 60 -0.62 6.50 3.28
N SER A 61 -1.58 6.58 4.20
CA SER A 61 -2.93 7.08 3.92
C SER A 61 -2.84 8.41 3.18
N ARG A 62 -3.56 8.51 2.06
CA ARG A 62 -3.51 9.68 1.18
C ARG A 62 -4.36 10.79 1.80
N LEU A 63 -3.83 12.02 1.81
CA LEU A 63 -4.53 13.23 2.28
C LEU A 63 -5.88 13.47 1.58
N LEU A 64 -6.01 13.07 0.32
CA LEU A 64 -7.26 13.08 -0.44
C LEU A 64 -7.77 11.66 -0.59
N HIS A 65 -8.98 11.41 -0.11
CA HIS A 65 -9.68 10.14 -0.31
C HIS A 65 -10.08 10.00 -1.78
N PHE A 66 -10.40 8.77 -2.18
CA PHE A 66 -10.84 8.51 -3.55
C PHE A 66 -12.14 9.25 -3.90
N ASP A 67 -13.02 9.43 -2.93
CA ASP A 67 -14.28 10.14 -3.13
C ASP A 67 -14.10 11.64 -3.33
N ASP A 68 -13.08 12.25 -2.70
CA ASP A 68 -12.76 13.66 -2.92
C ASP A 68 -12.23 13.90 -4.34
N ILE A 69 -11.43 12.94 -4.85
CA ILE A 69 -10.95 12.98 -6.23
C ILE A 69 -12.12 12.82 -7.20
N LYS A 70 -13.05 11.90 -6.94
CA LYS A 70 -14.28 11.74 -7.75
C LYS A 70 -15.13 13.01 -7.73
N TYR A 71 -15.26 13.66 -6.58
CA TYR A 71 -15.98 14.92 -6.44
C TYR A 71 -15.37 16.00 -7.34
N LEU A 72 -14.05 16.21 -7.26
CA LEU A 72 -13.34 17.15 -8.12
C LEU A 72 -13.50 16.83 -9.61
N LEU A 73 -13.37 15.55 -10.00
CA LEU A 73 -13.55 15.13 -11.38
C LEU A 73 -14.95 15.41 -11.91
N ARG A 74 -15.99 15.25 -11.06
CA ARG A 74 -17.36 15.58 -11.45
C ARG A 74 -17.53 17.08 -11.68
N LEU A 75 -16.96 17.92 -10.82
CA LEU A 75 -17.00 19.38 -10.99
C LEU A 75 -16.36 19.81 -12.31
N VAL A 76 -15.13 19.36 -12.58
CA VAL A 76 -14.41 19.73 -13.80
C VAL A 76 -15.04 19.14 -15.07
N ARG A 77 -15.72 17.98 -14.97
CA ARG A 77 -16.48 17.42 -16.11
C ARG A 77 -17.77 18.19 -16.38
N HIS A 78 -18.41 18.74 -15.34
CA HIS A 78 -19.66 19.46 -15.48
C HIS A 78 -19.44 20.87 -16.04
N SER A 79 -18.38 21.55 -15.61
CA SER A 79 -17.97 22.85 -16.13
C SER A 79 -16.44 22.87 -16.23
N PRO A 80 -15.84 22.97 -17.42
CA PRO A 80 -14.39 22.96 -17.57
C PRO A 80 -13.70 24.27 -17.13
N ASP A 81 -14.49 25.28 -16.77
CA ASP A 81 -14.03 26.65 -16.49
C ASP A 81 -13.62 26.86 -15.01
N TRP A 82 -13.60 25.81 -14.19
CA TRP A 82 -13.18 25.91 -12.79
C TRP A 82 -11.68 26.14 -12.65
N PHE A 83 -11.29 27.15 -11.88
CA PHE A 83 -9.89 27.40 -11.54
C PHE A 83 -9.41 26.54 -10.35
N LEU A 84 -8.10 26.35 -10.25
CA LEU A 84 -7.51 25.46 -9.24
C LEU A 84 -7.74 25.94 -7.79
N ASP A 85 -7.74 27.25 -7.59
CA ASP A 85 -8.04 27.94 -6.34
C ASP A 85 -9.54 27.82 -5.96
N GLU A 86 -10.45 27.84 -6.93
CA GLU A 86 -11.86 27.56 -6.71
C GLU A 86 -12.09 26.11 -6.28
N LEU A 87 -11.41 25.16 -6.93
CA LEU A 87 -11.44 23.75 -6.54
C LEU A 87 -10.88 23.55 -5.12
N LEU A 88 -9.84 24.31 -4.74
CA LEU A 88 -9.32 24.35 -3.38
C LEU A 88 -10.35 24.88 -2.39
N ARG A 89 -11.03 25.97 -2.73
CA ARG A 89 -12.10 26.55 -1.91
C ARG A 89 -13.24 25.56 -1.72
N LEU A 90 -13.66 24.86 -2.78
CA LEU A 90 -14.72 23.85 -2.73
C LEU A 90 -14.32 22.65 -1.88
N LEU A 91 -13.06 22.19 -1.93
CA LEU A 91 -12.58 21.15 -1.02
C LEU A 91 -12.57 21.61 0.43
N LYS A 92 -12.16 22.85 0.68
CA LYS A 92 -12.14 23.42 2.04
C LYS A 92 -13.56 23.57 2.60
N THR A 93 -14.50 24.07 1.81
CA THR A 93 -15.87 24.35 2.24
C THR A 93 -16.76 23.10 2.27
N ASN A 94 -16.70 22.24 1.26
CA ASN A 94 -17.63 21.12 1.11
C ASN A 94 -17.08 19.79 1.63
N ARG A 95 -15.75 19.67 1.77
CA ARG A 95 -15.08 18.43 2.23
C ARG A 95 -14.21 18.64 3.46
N PHE A 96 -14.06 19.87 3.95
CA PHE A 96 -13.21 20.22 5.10
C PHE A 96 -11.74 19.79 4.93
N ILE A 97 -11.27 19.71 3.68
CA ILE A 97 -9.90 19.30 3.35
C ILE A 97 -9.11 20.52 2.88
N SER A 98 -8.04 20.84 3.62
CA SER A 98 -7.06 21.84 3.23
C SER A 98 -5.82 21.13 2.68
N VAL A 99 -5.57 21.30 1.37
CA VAL A 99 -4.41 20.73 0.68
C VAL A 99 -3.74 21.80 -0.16
N HIS A 100 -2.45 21.62 -0.44
CA HIS A 100 -1.74 22.52 -1.35
C HIS A 100 -2.16 22.27 -2.81
N TYR A 101 -2.16 23.30 -3.66
CA TYR A 101 -2.56 23.21 -5.07
C TYR A 101 -1.82 22.10 -5.85
N THR A 102 -0.53 21.92 -5.57
CA THR A 102 0.29 20.85 -6.18
C THR A 102 -0.23 19.44 -5.85
N THR A 103 -0.89 19.27 -4.71
CA THR A 103 -1.50 18.00 -4.31
C THR A 103 -2.69 17.69 -5.21
N ILE A 104 -3.56 18.68 -5.47
CA ILE A 104 -4.71 18.53 -6.36
C ILE A 104 -4.25 18.30 -7.79
N HIS A 105 -3.31 19.11 -8.28
CA HIS A 105 -2.77 18.98 -9.64
C HIS A 105 -2.25 17.57 -9.91
N ARG A 106 -1.36 17.05 -9.04
CA ARG A 106 -0.81 15.67 -9.16
C ARG A 106 -1.89 14.60 -9.06
N LYS A 107 -2.96 14.84 -8.30
CA LYS A 107 -4.05 13.88 -8.11
C LYS A 107 -4.98 13.82 -9.31
N LEU A 108 -5.30 14.97 -9.90
CA LEU A 108 -6.09 15.07 -11.12
C LEU A 108 -5.33 14.48 -12.31
N GLU A 109 -4.03 14.76 -12.42
CA GLU A 109 -3.15 14.16 -13.44
C GLU A 109 -3.14 12.63 -13.32
N ARG A 110 -2.91 12.09 -12.11
CA ARG A 110 -2.99 10.64 -11.85
C ARG A 110 -4.37 10.04 -12.10
N ALA A 111 -5.42 10.85 -12.02
CA ALA A 111 -6.79 10.41 -12.30
C ALA A 111 -7.16 10.50 -13.80
N GLY A 112 -6.20 10.83 -14.66
CA GLY A 112 -6.36 10.82 -16.11
C GLY A 112 -6.73 12.17 -16.73
N MET A 113 -6.61 13.28 -15.99
CA MET A 113 -6.77 14.62 -16.57
C MET A 113 -5.56 14.98 -17.43
N SER A 114 -5.82 15.44 -18.66
CA SER A 114 -4.75 15.89 -19.56
C SER A 114 -4.01 17.10 -18.97
N THR A 115 -2.69 17.10 -19.07
CA THR A 115 -1.82 18.21 -18.66
C THR A 115 -2.19 19.53 -19.33
N LYS A 116 -2.74 19.50 -20.56
CA LYS A 116 -3.26 20.69 -21.24
C LYS A 116 -4.43 21.32 -20.48
N LYS A 117 -5.39 20.50 -20.04
CA LYS A 117 -6.55 20.97 -19.25
C LYS A 117 -6.11 21.48 -17.88
N LEU A 118 -5.16 20.80 -17.25
CA LEU A 118 -4.63 21.22 -15.95
C LEU A 118 -3.88 22.56 -16.02
N LYS A 119 -3.16 22.83 -17.12
CA LYS A 119 -2.50 24.12 -17.35
C LYS A 119 -3.50 25.26 -17.52
N VAL A 120 -4.57 25.05 -18.28
CA VAL A 120 -5.64 26.05 -18.44
C VAL A 120 -6.28 26.38 -17.09
N ILE A 121 -6.57 25.38 -16.26
CA ILE A 121 -7.13 25.53 -14.91
C ILE A 121 -6.18 26.25 -13.92
N ALA A 122 -4.87 26.29 -14.22
CA ALA A 122 -3.84 26.81 -13.30
C ALA A 122 -3.23 28.16 -13.71
N MET A 123 -3.67 28.76 -14.82
CA MET A 123 -3.03 29.96 -15.42
C MET A 123 -3.70 31.30 -15.07
N GLU A 124 -4.77 31.32 -14.29
CA GLU A 124 -5.39 32.55 -13.75
C GLU A 124 -5.30 32.58 -12.22
#